data_AF-A0A1L7U880-F1
#
_entry.id   AF-A0A1L7U880-F1
#
_cell.length_a   1.000
_cell.length_b   1.000
_cell.length_c   1.000
_cell.angle_alpha   90.00
_cell.angle_beta   90.00
_cell.angle_gamma   90.00
#
_symmetry.space_group_name_H-M   'P 1'
#
loop_
_entity.id
_entity.type
_entity.pdbx_description
1 polymer ?
#
loop_
_entity_poly.entity_id
_entity_poly.type
_entity_poly.pdbx_seq_one_letter_code
_entity_poly.pdbx_strand_id
1 'polypeptide(L)'
;MMDPNLDLYKSILNLGPKDRRQRMQHLPKEELIRVKTLVGKEQWTQRLTEAVAGRDLVTLALTDPVTIQENPPLQKALLGRACYPDDENDMVRRITKGLRRSGESLISSVASFDNNTYLAITKEAWILVYCDLFYIDDNNTTLYQVYTSRLQEEELHTRSEQARGVARHYMMKLARRNAKWMIPALEELSDEELSHIEDSFSDTLHEIWKQVSHPPPTWIQHILDAQQPWGFTYYKSQGVEEKYGPTWEDTWNMIIDMPQQS
;
A
#
# COMPACT_ATOMS: atom_id res chain seq x y z
N MET A 1 -11.46 -18.75 -32.38
CA MET A 1 -12.45 -17.86 -33.04
C MET A 1 -11.97 -16.44 -32.80
N MET A 2 -11.72 -15.64 -33.84
CA MET A 2 -11.27 -14.25 -33.68
C MET A 2 -12.42 -13.39 -33.15
N ASP A 3 -12.14 -12.50 -32.20
CA ASP A 3 -13.08 -11.55 -31.63
C ASP A 3 -12.95 -10.21 -32.41
N PRO A 4 -13.85 -9.91 -33.36
CA PRO A 4 -13.67 -8.79 -34.28
C PRO A 4 -13.70 -7.43 -33.58
N ASN A 5 -14.39 -7.32 -32.44
CA ASN A 5 -14.46 -6.09 -31.66
C ASN A 5 -13.14 -5.86 -30.90
N LEU A 6 -12.53 -6.93 -30.41
CA LEU A 6 -11.21 -6.90 -29.81
C LEU A 6 -10.13 -6.53 -30.84
N ASP A 7 -10.16 -7.15 -32.02
CA ASP A 7 -9.21 -6.87 -33.10
C ASP A 7 -9.33 -5.42 -33.60
N LEU A 8 -10.56 -4.93 -33.74
CA LEU A 8 -10.83 -3.52 -34.06
C LEU A 8 -10.24 -2.61 -32.98
N TYR A 9 -10.49 -2.89 -31.70
CA TYR A 9 -9.98 -2.06 -30.61
C TYR A 9 -8.44 -2.02 -30.58
N LYS A 10 -7.78 -3.16 -30.81
CA LYS A 10 -6.32 -3.25 -30.91
C LYS A 10 -5.77 -2.41 -32.08
N SER A 11 -6.44 -2.44 -33.23
CA SER A 11 -6.01 -1.72 -34.44
C SER A 11 -6.01 -0.19 -34.29
N ILE A 12 -6.79 0.34 -33.35
CA ILE A 12 -6.95 1.79 -33.13
C ILE A 12 -6.22 2.30 -31.87
N LEU A 13 -5.40 1.47 -31.20
CA LEU A 13 -4.72 1.85 -29.96
C LEU A 13 -3.77 3.05 -30.11
N ASN A 14 -3.21 3.23 -31.30
CA ASN A 14 -2.36 4.35 -31.68
C ASN A 14 -3.13 5.68 -31.80
N LEU A 15 -4.45 5.66 -31.87
CA LEU A 15 -5.27 6.86 -32.00
C LEU A 15 -5.48 7.58 -30.65
N GLY A 16 -5.75 8.89 -30.73
CA GLY A 16 -6.10 9.70 -29.58
C GLY A 16 -7.39 9.22 -28.89
N PRO A 17 -7.60 9.52 -27.59
CA PRO A 17 -8.80 9.08 -26.86
C PRO A 17 -10.14 9.54 -27.46
N LYS A 18 -10.17 10.66 -28.18
CA LYS A 18 -11.37 11.15 -28.87
C LYS A 18 -11.68 10.30 -30.10
N ASP A 19 -10.69 10.06 -30.94
CA ASP A 19 -10.83 9.29 -32.18
C ASP A 19 -11.16 7.83 -31.90
N ARG A 20 -10.54 7.23 -30.86
CA ARG A 20 -10.91 5.88 -30.40
C ARG A 20 -12.38 5.80 -30.00
N ARG A 21 -12.88 6.78 -29.24
CA ARG A 21 -14.30 6.82 -28.86
C ARG A 21 -15.22 6.93 -30.07
N GLN A 22 -14.87 7.77 -31.04
CA GLN A 22 -15.65 7.90 -32.27
C GLN A 22 -15.67 6.59 -33.08
N ARG A 23 -14.53 5.90 -33.19
CA ARG A 23 -14.43 4.60 -33.89
C ARG A 23 -15.22 3.49 -33.20
N MET A 24 -15.32 3.54 -31.87
CA MET A 24 -16.03 2.53 -31.07
C MET A 24 -17.49 2.89 -30.75
N GLN A 25 -18.02 4.02 -31.27
CA GLN A 25 -19.36 4.53 -30.92
C GLN A 25 -20.52 3.58 -31.28
N HIS A 26 -20.27 2.63 -32.19
CA HIS A 26 -21.24 1.66 -32.66
C HIS A 26 -21.39 0.46 -31.72
N LEU A 27 -20.45 0.25 -30.78
CA LEU A 27 -20.54 -0.82 -29.81
C LEU A 27 -21.37 -0.41 -28.59
N PRO A 28 -22.13 -1.35 -27.99
CA PRO A 28 -22.76 -1.11 -26.71
C PRO A 28 -21.71 -0.87 -25.62
N LYS A 29 -22.11 -0.16 -24.57
CA LYS A 29 -21.20 0.28 -23.49
C LYS A 29 -20.51 -0.91 -22.83
N GLU A 30 -21.24 -2.00 -22.62
CA GLU A 30 -20.78 -3.25 -21.99
C GLU A 30 -19.66 -3.88 -22.82
N GLU A 31 -19.83 -3.90 -24.14
CA GLU A 31 -18.84 -4.45 -25.05
C GLU A 31 -17.59 -3.58 -25.14
N LEU A 32 -17.77 -2.25 -25.16
CA LEU A 32 -16.64 -1.31 -25.08
C LEU A 32 -15.84 -1.49 -23.79
N ILE A 33 -16.52 -1.68 -22.65
CA ILE A 33 -15.87 -1.97 -21.37
C ILE A 33 -15.11 -3.30 -21.47
N ARG A 34 -15.75 -4.36 -21.98
CA ARG A 34 -15.14 -5.68 -22.14
C ARG A 34 -13.85 -5.65 -22.95
N VAL A 35 -13.87 -5.09 -24.17
CA VAL A 35 -12.68 -5.06 -25.04
C VAL A 35 -11.57 -4.17 -24.46
N LYS A 36 -11.94 -3.05 -23.83
CA LYS A 36 -10.97 -2.19 -23.13
C LYS A 36 -10.29 -2.93 -21.98
N THR A 37 -11.06 -3.66 -21.17
CA THR A 37 -10.54 -4.45 -20.06
C THR A 37 -9.61 -5.55 -20.56
N LEU A 38 -9.99 -6.30 -21.60
CA LEU A 38 -9.14 -7.37 -22.16
C LEU A 38 -7.80 -6.84 -22.66
N VAL A 39 -7.81 -5.75 -23.45
CA VAL A 39 -6.58 -5.15 -23.94
C VAL A 39 -5.75 -4.54 -22.80
N GLY A 40 -6.40 -3.93 -21.80
CA GLY A 40 -5.72 -3.45 -20.60
C GLY A 40 -4.99 -4.58 -19.87
N LYS A 41 -5.66 -5.69 -19.61
CA LYS A 41 -5.07 -6.88 -18.96
C LYS A 41 -3.89 -7.43 -19.76
N GLU A 42 -4.02 -7.52 -21.09
CA GLU A 42 -2.95 -7.99 -21.99
C GLU A 42 -1.72 -7.08 -21.92
N GLN A 43 -1.90 -5.76 -22.00
CA GLN A 43 -0.81 -4.79 -21.92
C GLN A 43 -0.08 -4.84 -20.56
N TRP A 44 -0.81 -4.97 -19.46
CA TRP A 44 -0.21 -5.09 -18.13
C TRP A 44 0.54 -6.42 -17.96
N THR A 45 -0.02 -7.52 -18.46
CA THR A 45 0.63 -8.84 -18.45
C THR A 45 1.91 -8.83 -19.28
N GLN A 46 1.88 -8.19 -20.45
CA GLN A 46 3.06 -8.03 -21.30
C GLN A 46 4.15 -7.22 -20.58
N ARG A 47 3.80 -6.07 -20.00
CA ARG A 47 4.73 -5.24 -19.22
C ARG A 47 5.36 -6.02 -18.06
N LEU A 48 4.57 -6.83 -17.35
CA LEU A 48 5.09 -7.67 -16.28
C LEU A 48 6.05 -8.73 -16.85
N THR A 49 5.68 -9.40 -17.94
CA THR A 49 6.52 -10.44 -18.56
C THR A 49 7.86 -9.86 -19.02
N GLU A 50 7.83 -8.72 -19.70
CA GLU A 50 9.03 -7.98 -20.15
C GLU A 50 9.86 -7.49 -18.95
N ALA A 51 9.21 -6.99 -17.90
CA ALA A 51 9.91 -6.55 -16.70
C ALA A 51 10.54 -7.71 -15.94
N VAL A 52 9.88 -8.87 -15.81
CA VAL A 52 10.44 -10.04 -15.14
C VAL A 52 11.63 -10.57 -15.94
N ALA A 53 11.50 -10.68 -17.27
CA ALA A 53 12.56 -11.16 -18.17
C ALA A 53 13.21 -12.48 -17.72
N GLY A 54 12.42 -13.39 -17.12
CA GLY A 54 12.89 -14.67 -16.58
C GLY A 54 13.72 -14.60 -15.29
N ARG A 55 13.83 -13.42 -14.65
CA ARG A 55 14.57 -13.23 -13.40
C ARG A 55 13.78 -13.75 -12.21
N ASP A 56 14.49 -14.30 -11.22
CA ASP A 56 13.91 -14.63 -9.92
C ASP A 56 13.68 -13.36 -9.10
N LEU A 57 12.41 -13.02 -8.84
CA LEU A 57 12.03 -11.78 -8.15
C LEU A 57 12.51 -11.73 -6.70
N VAL A 58 12.59 -12.87 -6.03
CA VAL A 58 13.08 -12.95 -4.65
C VAL A 58 14.56 -12.61 -4.60
N THR A 59 15.37 -13.20 -5.48
CA THR A 59 16.79 -12.84 -5.60
C THR A 59 16.96 -11.39 -6.02
N LEU A 60 16.22 -10.93 -7.03
CA LEU A 60 16.31 -9.56 -7.53
C LEU A 60 16.02 -8.53 -6.42
N ALA A 61 14.98 -8.73 -5.61
CA ALA A 61 14.65 -7.84 -4.51
C ALA A 61 15.75 -7.75 -3.44
N LEU A 62 16.45 -8.86 -3.20
CA LEU A 62 17.48 -8.94 -2.16
C LEU A 62 18.84 -8.43 -2.64
N THR A 63 19.12 -8.49 -3.95
CA THR A 63 20.39 -8.02 -4.53
C THR A 63 20.30 -6.60 -5.08
N ASP A 64 19.15 -6.21 -5.62
CA ASP A 64 18.89 -4.89 -6.19
C ASP A 64 17.46 -4.41 -5.86
N PRO A 65 17.27 -3.94 -4.61
CA PRO A 65 15.99 -3.40 -4.12
C PRO A 65 15.37 -2.30 -4.99
N VAL A 66 16.21 -1.43 -5.55
CA VAL A 66 15.78 -0.22 -6.27
C VAL A 66 15.01 -0.61 -7.53
N THR A 67 15.49 -1.61 -8.26
CA THR A 67 14.79 -2.14 -9.44
C THR A 67 13.38 -2.63 -9.12
N ILE A 68 13.14 -3.21 -7.93
CA ILE A 68 11.79 -3.60 -7.52
C ILE A 68 10.96 -2.38 -7.11
N GLN A 69 11.53 -1.48 -6.32
CA GLN A 69 10.81 -0.32 -5.76
C GLN A 69 10.38 0.69 -6.84
N GLU A 70 11.19 0.87 -7.88
CA GLU A 70 10.91 1.81 -8.98
C GLU A 70 10.11 1.17 -10.13
N ASN A 71 9.81 -0.14 -10.05
CA ASN A 71 9.07 -0.86 -11.08
C ASN A 71 7.76 -1.44 -10.51
N PRO A 72 6.64 -0.71 -10.61
CA PRO A 72 5.37 -1.14 -10.03
C PRO A 72 4.89 -2.53 -10.48
N PRO A 73 5.04 -2.96 -11.76
CA PRO A 73 4.78 -4.34 -12.15
C PRO A 73 5.56 -5.38 -11.32
N LEU A 74 6.87 -5.20 -11.15
CA LEU A 74 7.72 -6.13 -10.38
C LEU A 74 7.36 -6.13 -8.90
N GLN A 75 7.15 -4.94 -8.32
CA GLN A 75 6.72 -4.77 -6.93
C GLN A 75 5.40 -5.52 -6.69
N LYS A 76 4.38 -5.28 -7.52
CA LYS A 76 3.07 -5.93 -7.40
C LYS A 76 3.18 -7.44 -7.52
N ALA A 77 3.94 -7.95 -8.48
CA ALA A 77 4.13 -9.39 -8.67
C ALA A 77 4.81 -10.04 -7.45
N LEU A 78 5.86 -9.42 -6.90
CA LEU A 78 6.55 -9.94 -5.72
C LEU A 78 5.65 -9.97 -4.46
N LEU A 79 4.75 -8.99 -4.34
CA LEU A 79 3.75 -8.93 -3.26
C LEU A 79 2.57 -9.89 -3.49
N GLY A 80 2.43 -10.45 -4.69
CA GLY A 80 1.29 -11.28 -5.10
C GLY A 80 0.02 -10.49 -5.40
N ARG A 81 0.14 -9.19 -5.72
CA ARG A 81 -0.98 -8.31 -6.08
C ARG A 81 -1.43 -8.51 -7.52
N ALA A 82 -2.63 -8.03 -7.85
CA ALA A 82 -3.13 -8.08 -9.21
C ALA A 82 -2.27 -7.18 -10.11
N CYS A 83 -1.83 -7.72 -11.25
CA CYS A 83 -1.08 -6.95 -12.24
C CYS A 83 -1.94 -5.83 -12.83
N TYR A 84 -3.21 -6.13 -13.12
CA TYR A 84 -4.19 -5.17 -13.63
C TYR A 84 -4.85 -4.38 -12.48
N PRO A 85 -4.73 -3.04 -12.44
CA PRO A 85 -5.23 -2.25 -11.31
C PRO A 85 -6.73 -2.40 -11.02
N ASP A 86 -7.58 -2.55 -12.04
CA ASP A 86 -9.03 -2.66 -11.80
C ASP A 86 -9.38 -4.00 -11.14
N ASP A 87 -8.64 -5.08 -11.41
CA ASP A 87 -8.87 -6.37 -10.75
C ASP A 87 -8.58 -6.27 -9.24
N GLU A 88 -7.51 -5.56 -8.86
CA GLU A 88 -7.22 -5.28 -7.46
C GLU A 88 -8.32 -4.39 -6.84
N ASN A 89 -8.75 -3.34 -7.53
CA ASN A 89 -9.78 -2.44 -7.03
C ASN A 89 -11.12 -3.15 -6.86
N ASP A 90 -11.48 -4.05 -7.77
CA ASP A 90 -12.69 -4.86 -7.71
C ASP A 90 -12.63 -5.85 -6.54
N MET A 91 -11.48 -6.50 -6.33
CA MET A 91 -11.25 -7.35 -5.16
C MET A 91 -11.36 -6.55 -3.85
N VAL A 92 -10.70 -5.40 -3.76
CA VAL A 92 -10.75 -4.53 -2.57
C VAL A 92 -12.18 -4.07 -2.31
N ARG A 93 -12.92 -3.63 -3.34
CA ARG A 93 -14.31 -3.22 -3.21
C ARG A 93 -15.19 -4.37 -2.70
N ARG A 94 -14.97 -5.59 -3.20
CA ARG A 94 -15.68 -6.79 -2.75
C ARG A 94 -15.39 -7.12 -1.30
N ILE A 95 -14.12 -7.22 -0.91
CA ILE A 95 -13.70 -7.59 0.45
C ILE A 95 -14.12 -6.53 1.47
N THR A 96 -14.07 -5.24 1.10
CA THR A 96 -14.42 -4.13 1.99
C THR A 96 -15.91 -3.77 1.95
N LYS A 97 -16.77 -4.59 1.32
CA LYS A 97 -18.22 -4.33 1.15
C LYS A 97 -18.52 -2.92 0.57
N GLY A 98 -17.64 -2.41 -0.29
CA GLY A 98 -17.76 -1.09 -0.92
C GLY A 98 -17.19 0.09 -0.13
N LEU A 99 -16.70 -0.13 1.10
CA LEU A 99 -16.15 0.93 1.97
C LEU A 99 -14.86 1.53 1.42
N ARG A 100 -14.09 0.78 0.62
CA ARG A 100 -12.91 1.29 -0.08
C ARG A 100 -12.99 0.99 -1.57
N ARG A 101 -12.48 1.93 -2.35
CA ARG A 101 -12.54 1.89 -3.83
C ARG A 101 -11.25 1.42 -4.48
N SER A 102 -10.13 1.43 -3.75
CA SER A 102 -8.82 1.03 -4.27
C SER A 102 -7.90 0.53 -3.17
N GLY A 103 -6.89 -0.25 -3.58
CA GLY A 103 -5.86 -0.76 -2.68
C GLY A 103 -5.11 0.35 -1.95
N GLU A 104 -4.74 1.43 -2.66
CA GLU A 104 -4.02 2.56 -2.07
C GLU A 104 -4.86 3.30 -1.01
N SER A 105 -6.15 3.49 -1.27
CA SER A 105 -7.08 4.08 -0.30
C SER A 105 -7.19 3.23 0.96
N LEU A 106 -7.23 1.91 0.82
CA LEU A 106 -7.27 0.99 1.95
C LEU A 106 -5.95 1.01 2.74
N ILE A 107 -4.80 0.91 2.06
CA ILE A 107 -3.47 1.00 2.69
C ILE A 107 -3.33 2.30 3.47
N SER A 108 -3.67 3.44 2.86
CA SER A 108 -3.59 4.74 3.53
C SER A 108 -4.49 4.78 4.77
N SER A 109 -5.72 4.27 4.68
CA SER A 109 -6.66 4.27 5.81
C SER A 109 -6.15 3.44 6.99
N VAL A 110 -5.54 2.29 6.70
CA VAL A 110 -4.98 1.41 7.73
C VAL A 110 -3.67 1.99 8.30
N ALA A 111 -2.81 2.56 7.45
CA ALA A 111 -1.56 3.18 7.89
C ALA A 111 -1.77 4.37 8.83
N SER A 112 -2.79 5.19 8.55
CA SER A 112 -3.11 6.40 9.31
C SER A 112 -4.31 6.22 10.24
N PHE A 113 -4.56 4.99 10.72
CA PHE A 113 -5.71 4.69 11.56
C PHE A 113 -5.66 5.42 12.92
N ASP A 114 -4.46 5.80 13.35
CA ASP A 114 -4.18 6.60 14.54
C ASP A 114 -4.52 8.10 14.40
N ASN A 115 -4.89 8.56 13.20
CA ASN A 115 -5.33 9.94 12.99
C ASN A 115 -6.77 10.16 13.46
N ASN A 116 -7.17 11.44 13.58
CA ASN A 116 -8.48 11.90 14.04
C ASN A 116 -9.70 11.48 13.18
N THR A 117 -9.53 10.59 12.21
CA THR A 117 -10.60 10.11 11.33
C THR A 117 -10.61 8.58 11.37
N TYR A 118 -11.30 8.03 12.37
CA TYR A 118 -11.49 6.59 12.50
C TYR A 118 -12.48 6.13 11.43
N LEU A 119 -11.92 5.63 10.34
CA LEU A 119 -12.71 5.12 9.24
C LEU A 119 -13.11 3.67 9.50
N ALA A 120 -14.29 3.33 9.02
CA ALA A 120 -14.78 1.97 8.94
C ALA A 120 -13.79 1.01 8.23
N ILE A 121 -13.30 -0.03 8.91
CA ILE A 121 -12.41 -1.07 8.34
C ILE A 121 -12.81 -2.45 8.91
N THR A 122 -13.29 -3.35 8.04
CA THR A 122 -13.70 -4.72 8.43
C THR A 122 -12.49 -5.60 8.76
N LYS A 123 -12.71 -6.69 9.51
CA LYS A 123 -11.67 -7.68 9.84
C LYS A 123 -10.95 -8.20 8.58
N GLU A 124 -11.70 -8.53 7.53
CA GLU A 124 -11.14 -8.99 6.26
C GLU A 124 -10.28 -7.92 5.58
N ALA A 125 -10.64 -6.64 5.73
CA ALA A 125 -9.85 -5.55 5.18
C ALA A 125 -8.51 -5.39 5.90
N TRP A 126 -8.47 -5.56 7.23
CA TRP A 126 -7.23 -5.62 8.01
C TRP A 126 -6.34 -6.79 7.56
N ILE A 127 -6.93 -7.98 7.43
CA ILE A 127 -6.22 -9.18 6.97
C ILE A 127 -5.67 -8.99 5.54
N LEU A 128 -6.47 -8.40 4.63
CA LEU A 128 -6.04 -8.14 3.26
C LEU A 128 -4.83 -7.20 3.20
N VAL A 129 -4.80 -6.16 4.04
CA VAL A 129 -3.64 -5.25 4.15
C VAL A 129 -2.42 -5.96 4.72
N TYR A 130 -2.59 -6.77 5.77
CA TYR A 130 -1.50 -7.58 6.31
C TYR A 130 -0.88 -8.48 5.22
N CYS A 131 -1.73 -9.02 4.34
CA CYS A 131 -1.33 -9.87 3.21
C CYS A 131 -0.84 -9.11 1.98
N ASP A 132 -0.46 -7.84 2.10
CA ASP A 132 0.05 -7.02 0.99
C ASP A 132 -0.94 -6.84 -0.19
N LEU A 133 -2.25 -6.89 0.08
CA LEU A 133 -3.32 -6.92 -0.93
C LEU A 133 -3.17 -8.09 -1.91
N PHE A 134 -2.72 -9.25 -1.43
CA PHE A 134 -2.59 -10.46 -2.22
C PHE A 134 -3.86 -10.71 -3.03
N TYR A 135 -3.70 -10.95 -4.33
CA TYR A 135 -4.81 -11.13 -5.23
C TYR A 135 -5.44 -12.51 -5.05
N ILE A 136 -6.71 -12.50 -4.67
CA ILE A 136 -7.52 -13.68 -4.47
C ILE A 136 -8.58 -13.68 -5.57
N ASP A 137 -8.35 -14.55 -6.55
CA ASP A 137 -9.36 -14.92 -7.53
C ASP A 137 -10.38 -15.88 -6.91
N ASP A 138 -11.49 -16.12 -7.58
CA ASP A 138 -12.57 -17.01 -7.13
C ASP A 138 -12.18 -18.52 -7.10
N ASN A 139 -10.90 -18.85 -7.27
CA ASN A 139 -10.38 -20.21 -7.28
C ASN A 139 -9.62 -20.55 -5.97
N ASN A 140 -10.30 -21.36 -5.14
CA ASN A 140 -9.84 -22.21 -4.02
C ASN A 140 -9.00 -21.62 -2.87
N THR A 141 -8.25 -20.53 -3.05
CA THR A 141 -7.42 -19.97 -1.97
C THR A 141 -8.19 -18.90 -1.22
N THR A 142 -8.43 -19.11 0.08
CA THR A 142 -9.13 -18.12 0.90
C THR A 142 -8.17 -17.07 1.44
N LEU A 143 -8.69 -15.87 1.76
CA LEU A 143 -7.90 -14.81 2.39
C LEU A 143 -7.24 -15.29 3.69
N TYR A 144 -7.95 -16.12 4.47
CA TYR A 144 -7.42 -16.67 5.70
C TYR A 144 -6.25 -17.64 5.47
N GLN A 145 -6.30 -18.48 4.41
CA GLN A 145 -5.17 -19.35 4.07
C GLN A 145 -3.92 -18.54 3.69
N VAL A 146 -4.08 -17.43 2.95
CA VAL A 146 -2.98 -16.51 2.64
C VAL A 146 -2.44 -15.89 3.94
N TYR A 147 -3.31 -15.46 4.84
CA TYR A 147 -2.93 -14.89 6.11
C TYR A 147 -2.10 -15.84 6.98
N THR A 148 -2.56 -17.07 7.17
CA THR A 148 -1.82 -18.08 7.93
C THR A 148 -0.46 -18.39 7.30
N SER A 149 -0.40 -18.49 5.96
CA SER A 149 0.87 -18.68 5.25
C SER A 149 1.83 -17.50 5.47
N ARG A 150 1.34 -16.26 5.43
CA ARG A 150 2.14 -15.05 5.69
C ARG A 150 2.66 -14.98 7.12
N LEU A 151 1.85 -15.37 8.11
CA LEU A 151 2.29 -15.47 9.50
C LEU A 151 3.45 -16.46 9.65
N GLN A 152 3.31 -17.65 9.06
CA GLN A 152 4.34 -18.67 9.10
C GLN A 152 5.63 -18.23 8.37
N GLU A 153 5.51 -17.60 7.21
CA GLU A 153 6.65 -17.07 6.46
C GLU A 153 7.41 -15.98 7.23
N GLU A 154 6.69 -15.17 8.03
CA GLU A 154 7.26 -14.14 8.92
C GLU A 154 7.97 -14.77 10.12
N GLU A 155 7.34 -15.73 10.81
CA GLU A 155 7.93 -16.45 11.95
C GLU A 155 9.23 -17.17 11.54
N LEU A 156 9.22 -17.83 10.39
CA LEU A 156 10.39 -18.52 9.84
C LEU A 156 11.41 -17.59 9.18
N HIS A 157 11.15 -16.28 9.13
CA HIS A 157 12.02 -15.27 8.52
C HIS A 157 12.42 -15.65 7.08
N THR A 158 11.47 -16.20 6.32
CA THR A 158 11.74 -16.77 4.99
C THR A 158 12.33 -15.74 4.04
N ARG A 159 13.11 -16.21 3.07
CA ARG A 159 13.68 -15.35 2.02
C ARG A 159 12.61 -14.60 1.23
N SER A 160 11.45 -15.22 1.00
CA SER A 160 10.30 -14.60 0.35
C SER A 160 9.70 -13.45 1.17
N GLU A 161 9.59 -13.59 2.49
CA GLU A 161 9.10 -12.50 3.34
C GLU A 161 10.10 -11.35 3.43
N GLN A 162 11.40 -11.65 3.50
CA GLN A 162 12.45 -10.62 3.44
C GLN A 162 12.36 -9.82 2.13
N ALA A 163 12.20 -10.50 0.99
CA ALA A 163 12.04 -9.86 -0.31
C ALA A 163 10.79 -8.97 -0.38
N ARG A 164 9.64 -9.44 0.12
CA ARG A 164 8.43 -8.59 0.21
C ARG A 164 8.63 -7.41 1.15
N GLY A 165 9.34 -7.58 2.25
CA GLY A 165 9.72 -6.51 3.17
C GLY A 165 10.52 -5.38 2.50
N VAL A 166 11.39 -5.72 1.55
CA VAL A 166 12.11 -4.76 0.71
C VAL A 166 11.18 -4.06 -0.29
N ALA A 167 10.23 -4.79 -0.87
CA ALA A 167 9.31 -4.28 -1.88
C ALA A 167 8.29 -3.27 -1.32
N ARG A 168 7.90 -3.42 -0.05
CA ARG A 168 6.92 -2.53 0.61
C ARG A 168 7.47 -1.10 0.73
N HIS A 169 6.72 -0.12 0.24
CA HIS A 169 6.97 1.28 0.56
C HIS A 169 6.53 1.61 2.00
N TYR A 170 6.90 2.79 2.46
CA TYR A 170 6.67 3.25 3.84
C TYR A 170 5.22 3.05 4.32
N MET A 171 4.20 3.49 3.54
CA MET A 171 2.80 3.34 3.94
C MET A 171 2.36 1.88 4.05
N MET A 172 2.84 0.99 3.17
CA MET A 172 2.54 -0.44 3.28
C MET A 172 3.13 -1.04 4.56
N LYS A 173 4.35 -0.63 4.94
CA LYS A 173 4.99 -1.10 6.17
C LYS A 173 4.20 -0.65 7.41
N LEU A 174 3.76 0.60 7.46
CA LEU A 174 2.90 1.10 8.53
C LEU A 174 1.55 0.38 8.57
N ALA A 175 0.89 0.26 7.42
CA ALA A 175 -0.40 -0.36 7.34
C ALA A 175 -0.34 -1.83 7.81
N ARG A 176 0.67 -2.57 7.36
CA ARG A 176 0.91 -3.96 7.77
C ARG A 176 1.23 -4.09 9.26
N ARG A 177 2.00 -3.16 9.84
CA ARG A 177 2.24 -3.10 11.29
C ARG A 177 0.93 -2.88 12.06
N ASN A 178 0.14 -1.90 11.64
CA ASN A 178 -1.14 -1.59 12.30
C ASN A 178 -2.10 -2.79 12.21
N ALA A 179 -2.18 -3.43 11.04
CA ALA A 179 -2.94 -4.66 10.87
C ALA A 179 -2.44 -5.80 11.77
N LYS A 180 -1.13 -5.97 11.93
CA LYS A 180 -0.55 -6.98 12.83
C LYS A 180 -0.99 -6.80 14.28
N TRP A 181 -1.22 -5.56 14.73
CA TRP A 181 -1.73 -5.28 16.07
C TRP A 181 -3.24 -5.46 16.19
N MET A 182 -3.99 -5.03 15.17
CA MET A 182 -5.46 -5.11 15.20
C MET A 182 -6.01 -6.52 15.03
N ILE A 183 -5.45 -7.32 14.13
CA ILE A 183 -6.05 -8.61 13.75
C ILE A 183 -6.27 -9.55 14.96
N PRO A 184 -5.28 -9.77 15.87
CA PRO A 184 -5.50 -10.65 17.02
C PRO A 184 -6.68 -10.21 17.91
N ALA A 185 -6.81 -8.92 18.20
CA ALA A 185 -7.93 -8.43 19.00
C ALA A 185 -9.28 -8.56 18.28
N LEU A 186 -9.30 -8.43 16.95
CA LEU A 186 -10.50 -8.69 16.14
C LEU A 186 -10.83 -10.18 15.99
N GLU A 187 -9.88 -11.08 16.26
CA GLU A 187 -10.09 -12.53 16.28
C GLU A 187 -10.70 -13.03 17.60
N GLU A 188 -10.54 -12.27 18.68
CA GLU A 188 -11.11 -12.59 20.00
C GLU A 188 -12.60 -12.24 20.12
N LEU A 189 -13.13 -11.42 19.21
CA LEU A 189 -14.53 -10.97 19.21
C LEU A 189 -15.46 -12.02 18.58
N SER A 190 -16.70 -12.07 19.07
CA SER A 190 -17.76 -12.90 18.49
C SER A 190 -18.28 -12.34 17.17
N ASP A 191 -18.96 -13.17 16.37
CA ASP A 191 -19.57 -12.73 15.10
C ASP A 191 -20.62 -11.63 15.32
N GLU A 192 -21.35 -11.69 16.45
CA GLU A 192 -22.31 -10.65 16.85
C GLU A 192 -21.59 -9.32 17.16
N GLU A 193 -20.49 -9.37 17.92
CA GLU A 193 -19.68 -8.19 18.23
C GLU A 193 -19.07 -7.57 16.97
N LEU A 194 -18.57 -8.40 16.05
CA LEU A 194 -18.09 -7.98 14.74
C LEU A 194 -19.21 -7.34 13.91
N SER A 195 -20.42 -7.87 13.94
CA SER A 195 -21.57 -7.28 13.23
C SER A 195 -21.95 -5.89 13.79
N HIS A 196 -21.90 -5.70 15.12
CA HIS A 196 -22.14 -4.41 15.74
C HIS A 196 -21.02 -3.38 15.48
N ILE A 197 -19.79 -3.86 15.29
CA ILE A 197 -18.68 -3.04 14.80
C ILE A 197 -18.94 -2.58 13.37
N GLU A 198 -19.51 -3.43 12.51
CA GLU A 198 -19.90 -3.02 11.16
C GLU A 198 -21.05 -1.99 11.14
N ASP A 199 -21.88 -1.94 12.18
CA ASP A 199 -22.98 -0.97 12.29
C ASP A 199 -22.59 0.35 12.96
N SER A 200 -21.59 0.35 13.87
CA SER A 200 -21.14 1.53 14.63
C SER A 200 -19.69 1.99 14.35
N PHE A 201 -19.03 1.32 13.40
CA PHE A 201 -17.72 1.46 12.73
C PHE A 201 -16.55 2.27 13.29
N SER A 202 -16.74 3.35 14.05
CA SER A 202 -15.65 4.23 14.49
C SER A 202 -15.22 3.95 15.92
N ASP A 203 -16.16 3.92 16.86
CA ASP A 203 -15.81 4.06 18.28
C ASP A 203 -15.28 2.77 18.89
N THR A 204 -15.87 1.62 18.54
CA THR A 204 -15.41 0.32 19.04
C THR A 204 -14.03 -0.05 18.47
N LEU A 205 -13.79 0.19 17.17
CA LEU A 205 -12.47 -0.04 16.57
C LEU A 205 -11.41 0.89 17.17
N HIS A 206 -11.78 2.13 17.51
CA HIS A 206 -10.89 3.06 18.19
C HIS A 206 -10.51 2.58 19.60
N GLU A 207 -11.48 2.10 20.39
CA GLU A 207 -11.17 1.56 21.72
C GLU A 207 -10.28 0.31 21.66
N ILE A 208 -10.51 -0.59 20.69
CA ILE A 208 -9.62 -1.73 20.45
C ILE A 208 -8.23 -1.23 20.06
N TRP A 209 -8.15 -0.27 19.14
CA TRP A 209 -6.88 0.30 18.70
C TRP A 209 -6.09 0.91 19.87
N LYS A 210 -6.72 1.64 20.79
CA LYS A 210 -6.06 2.14 22.01
C LYS A 210 -5.47 1.03 22.89
N GLN A 211 -6.08 -0.14 22.91
CA GLN A 211 -5.62 -1.28 23.71
C GLN A 211 -4.45 -2.01 23.05
N VAL A 212 -4.45 -2.14 21.72
CA VAL A 212 -3.43 -2.93 20.99
C VAL A 212 -2.29 -2.09 20.42
N SER A 213 -2.53 -0.80 20.17
CA SER A 213 -1.48 0.10 19.70
C SER A 213 -0.48 0.34 20.82
N HIS A 214 0.79 0.15 20.50
CA HIS A 214 1.84 0.39 21.49
C HIS A 214 2.09 1.88 21.57
N PRO A 215 2.07 2.50 22.78
CA PRO A 215 2.52 3.87 22.91
C PRO A 215 3.98 3.95 22.43
N PRO A 216 4.41 5.09 21.87
CA PRO A 216 5.81 5.27 21.52
C PRO A 216 6.66 4.94 22.76
N PRO A 217 7.82 4.27 22.59
CA PRO A 217 8.72 4.00 23.69
C PRO A 217 8.95 5.25 24.54
N THR A 218 9.06 5.09 25.86
CA THR A 218 9.15 6.23 26.81
C THR A 218 10.22 7.25 26.42
N TRP A 219 11.32 6.82 25.80
CA TRP A 219 12.35 7.73 25.30
C TRP A 219 11.88 8.61 24.12
N ILE A 220 11.03 8.10 23.20
CA ILE A 220 10.39 8.90 22.16
C ILE A 220 9.36 9.83 22.77
N GLN A 221 8.55 9.33 23.72
CA GLN A 221 7.56 10.17 24.40
C GLN A 221 8.23 11.34 25.13
N HIS A 222 9.35 11.09 25.82
CA HIS A 222 10.16 12.14 26.44
C HIS A 222 10.71 13.15 25.43
N ILE A 223 11.08 12.73 24.23
CA ILE A 223 11.50 13.65 23.15
C ILE A 223 10.35 14.54 22.70
N LEU A 224 9.17 13.94 22.45
CA LEU A 224 7.96 14.65 22.02
C LEU A 224 7.47 15.62 23.11
N ASP A 225 7.44 15.17 24.36
CA ASP A 225 6.98 15.94 25.52
C ASP A 225 7.93 17.06 25.90
N ALA A 226 9.25 16.85 25.76
CA ALA A 226 10.23 17.87 26.05
C ALA A 226 10.04 19.10 25.15
N GLN A 227 9.49 18.93 23.93
CA GLN A 227 9.45 19.95 22.88
C GLN A 227 10.83 20.64 22.69
N GLN A 228 11.90 19.94 23.09
CA GLN A 228 13.28 20.38 22.97
C GLN A 228 13.89 19.70 21.74
N PRO A 229 14.80 20.37 21.02
CA PRO A 229 15.59 19.71 19.99
C PRO A 229 16.39 18.54 20.59
N TRP A 230 16.06 17.31 20.22
CA TRP A 230 16.84 16.10 20.53
C TRP A 230 17.55 15.61 19.26
N GLY A 231 18.86 15.35 19.36
CA GLY A 231 19.82 15.32 18.24
C GLY A 231 19.53 14.34 17.10
N PHE A 232 19.91 14.57 15.84
CA PHE A 232 21.14 15.16 15.28
C PHE A 232 21.55 16.56 15.77
N THR A 233 22.43 16.57 16.74
CA THR A 233 23.39 17.66 16.92
C THR A 233 24.23 17.73 15.64
N TYR A 234 24.14 18.82 14.87
CA TYR A 234 25.34 19.37 14.25
C TYR A 234 26.37 19.42 15.39
N TYR A 235 27.48 18.69 15.25
CA TYR A 235 28.54 18.71 16.25
C TYR A 235 28.82 20.17 16.62
N LYS A 236 28.55 20.55 17.88
CA LYS A 236 29.26 21.64 18.56
C LYS A 236 30.74 21.23 18.63
N SER A 237 31.38 21.15 17.48
CA SER A 237 32.83 21.08 17.40
C SER A 237 33.32 22.49 17.67
N GLN A 238 34.43 22.59 18.40
CA GLN A 238 35.10 23.86 18.68
C GLN A 238 35.29 24.70 17.39
N GLY A 239 35.50 24.05 16.23
CA GLY A 239 35.62 24.72 14.94
C GLY A 239 34.35 25.38 14.38
N VAL A 240 33.14 24.98 14.80
CA VAL A 240 31.89 25.67 14.42
C VAL A 240 31.67 26.91 15.30
N GLU A 241 31.99 26.80 16.60
CA GLU A 241 31.88 27.90 17.56
C GLU A 241 32.93 28.99 17.29
N GLU A 242 34.15 28.60 16.91
CA GLU A 242 35.20 29.52 16.46
C GLU A 242 34.86 30.22 15.13
N LYS A 243 34.12 29.56 14.22
CA LYS A 243 33.79 30.10 12.90
C LYS A 243 32.54 30.97 12.88
N TYR A 244 31.51 30.64 13.67
CA TYR A 244 30.19 31.28 13.59
C TYR A 244 29.77 32.02 14.87
N GLY A 245 30.48 31.81 15.98
CA GLY A 245 30.43 32.67 17.18
C GLY A 245 29.01 33.04 17.70
N PRO A 246 28.87 34.17 18.40
CA PRO A 246 27.62 34.59 19.03
C PRO A 246 26.50 34.98 18.04
N THR A 247 26.79 35.02 16.74
CA THR A 247 25.82 35.29 15.66
C THR A 247 25.11 34.03 15.16
N TRP A 248 25.30 32.89 15.83
CA TRP A 248 24.69 31.61 15.46
C TRP A 248 23.15 31.66 15.46
N GLU A 249 22.56 32.36 16.44
CA GLU A 249 21.11 32.51 16.58
C GLU A 249 20.49 33.28 15.40
N ASP A 250 21.15 34.35 14.95
CA ASP A 250 20.76 35.12 13.76
C ASP A 250 20.93 34.31 12.46
N THR A 251 21.97 33.48 12.39
CA THR A 251 22.22 32.60 11.23
C THR A 251 21.16 31.50 11.12
N TRP A 252 20.68 31.01 12.26
CA TRP A 252 19.61 30.01 12.33
C TRP A 252 18.27 30.58 11.88
N ASN A 253 17.92 31.80 12.30
CA ASN A 253 16.74 32.51 11.81
C ASN A 253 16.81 32.70 10.29
N MET A 254 17.99 33.01 9.74
CA MET A 254 18.19 33.15 8.28
C MET A 254 17.99 31.84 7.50
N ILE A 255 18.27 30.67 8.11
CA ILE A 255 18.09 29.35 7.49
C ILE A 255 16.63 28.90 7.53
N ILE A 256 15.93 29.20 8.62
CA ILE A 256 14.49 28.93 8.76
C ILE A 256 13.66 29.85 7.83
N ASP A 257 14.08 31.11 7.69
CA ASP A 257 13.38 32.12 6.87
C ASP A 257 13.79 32.12 5.39
N MET A 258 14.71 31.25 4.97
CA MET A 258 15.02 31.09 3.54
C MET A 258 13.82 30.44 2.84
N PRO A 259 13.29 31.04 1.74
CA PRO A 259 12.23 30.40 0.98
C PRO A 259 12.76 29.10 0.43
N GLN A 260 12.08 27.98 0.72
CA GLN A 260 12.43 26.71 0.11
C GLN A 260 12.32 26.84 -1.41
N GLN A 261 13.47 26.75 -2.08
CA GLN A 261 13.47 26.61 -3.53
C GLN A 261 12.77 25.29 -3.88
N SER A 262 11.83 25.44 -4.81
CA SER A 262 10.86 24.46 -5.28
C SER A 262 11.49 23.22 -5.91
#